data_AF-A0A930WCU3-F1
#
_entry.id   AF-A0A930WCU3-F1
#
_cell.length_a   1.000
_cell.length_b   1.000
_cell.length_c   1.000
_cell.angle_alpha   90.00
_cell.angle_beta   90.00
_cell.angle_gamma   90.00
#
_symmetry.space_group_name_H-M   'P 1'
#
loop_
_entity.id
_entity.type
_entity.pdbx_description
1 polymer ?
#
loop_
_entity_poly.entity_id
_entity_poly.type
_entity_poly.pdbx_seq_one_letter_code
_entity_poly.pdbx_strand_id
1 'polypeptide(L)'
;MNIKVKQLTLLATAGFLLAACGQGKKEETTVATTTQETTAAPKTVYSLEDAQKAVFETVSVSGKDTVTLYYKDDVLLKQEVVTKFIVSKMEEKNPLELLKKTAQKTQEKMKDFIGKGIEIKTDYKDDVFTFAYSFDYTKLDMQKLKELIPDLNPRDDNTISYSNYKDSLVQQGYKEKQTTAAKENAVQKVQAPEGQEIAVFRATLGPEVTEYIVYHKGDTITKVVLKTHRNFEKFGNAKDTLLKQEKLFTEEDVKERKEKYRSVDGVSISYEVNGYTVTTIEEFDYTKIDFAKLKQIDPKSQLFTSFSEMKSDFENQAIFEQVQ
;
A
#
# COMPACT_ATOMS: atom_id res chain seq x y z
N MET A 1 -19.90 -26.37 2.07
CA MET A 1 -18.66 -26.32 1.28
C MET A 1 -17.50 -26.07 2.23
N ASN A 2 -16.46 -26.92 2.21
CA ASN A 2 -15.34 -26.84 3.15
C ASN A 2 -14.58 -25.51 2.97
N ILE A 3 -14.12 -24.90 4.06
CA ILE A 3 -13.46 -23.57 4.07
C ILE A 3 -12.24 -23.53 3.12
N LYS A 4 -11.65 -24.69 2.84
CA LYS A 4 -10.47 -24.87 1.98
C LYS A 4 -10.80 -24.88 0.49
N VAL A 5 -11.98 -25.40 0.11
CA VAL A 5 -12.52 -25.28 -1.26
C VAL A 5 -12.93 -23.84 -1.55
N LYS A 6 -13.36 -23.07 -0.54
CA LYS A 6 -13.63 -21.63 -0.66
C LYS A 6 -12.37 -20.83 -1.01
N GLN A 7 -11.20 -21.15 -0.45
CA GLN A 7 -9.94 -20.47 -0.83
C GLN A 7 -9.46 -20.85 -2.24
N LEU A 8 -9.68 -22.09 -2.67
CA LEU A 8 -9.33 -22.51 -4.03
C LEU A 8 -10.30 -21.94 -5.09
N THR A 9 -11.59 -21.81 -4.76
CA THR A 9 -12.57 -21.08 -5.59
C THR A 9 -12.32 -19.57 -5.55
N LEU A 10 -11.82 -19.03 -4.43
CA LEU A 10 -11.35 -17.65 -4.30
C LEU A 10 -10.22 -17.34 -5.29
N LEU A 11 -9.39 -18.31 -5.70
CA LEU A 11 -8.28 -18.07 -6.65
C LEU A 11 -8.65 -18.22 -8.13
N ALA A 12 -9.74 -18.93 -8.43
CA ALA A 12 -10.42 -18.79 -9.71
C ALA A 12 -11.26 -17.49 -9.80
N THR A 13 -11.46 -16.80 -8.66
CA THR A 13 -12.30 -15.60 -8.54
C THR A 13 -11.58 -14.34 -8.03
N ALA A 14 -10.31 -14.40 -7.60
CA ALA A 14 -9.56 -13.26 -7.06
C ALA A 14 -9.09 -12.28 -8.14
N GLY A 15 -9.03 -12.75 -9.40
CA GLY A 15 -8.97 -11.89 -10.58
C GLY A 15 -10.34 -11.51 -11.15
N PHE A 16 -11.44 -11.79 -10.44
CA PHE A 16 -12.81 -11.79 -10.97
C PHE A 16 -13.86 -11.13 -10.07
N LEU A 17 -13.57 -10.91 -8.79
CA LEU A 17 -14.50 -10.27 -7.86
C LEU A 17 -14.07 -8.82 -7.64
N LEU A 18 -14.54 -7.96 -8.53
CA LEU A 18 -14.95 -6.63 -8.08
C LEU A 18 -16.01 -6.84 -7.00
N ALA A 19 -15.84 -6.14 -5.88
CA ALA A 19 -16.69 -6.24 -4.72
C ALA A 19 -18.19 -6.38 -5.08
N ALA A 20 -18.76 -7.55 -4.81
CA ALA A 20 -20.17 -7.64 -4.50
C ALA A 20 -20.36 -6.96 -3.12
N CYS A 21 -20.47 -5.64 -3.10
CA CYS A 21 -21.01 -4.93 -1.96
C CYS A 21 -22.50 -5.31 -1.85
N GLY A 22 -22.81 -6.20 -0.91
CA GLY A 22 -24.15 -6.40 -0.35
C GLY A 22 -25.00 -7.48 -1.01
N GLN A 23 -25.04 -8.67 -0.41
CA GLN A 23 -26.22 -9.53 -0.55
C GLN A 23 -26.51 -10.29 0.75
N GLY A 24 -27.07 -9.54 1.70
CA GLY A 24 -27.98 -10.09 2.70
C GLY A 24 -29.42 -10.04 2.18
N LYS A 25 -29.91 -11.19 1.72
CA LYS A 25 -31.34 -11.60 1.59
C LYS A 25 -32.29 -10.93 0.58
N LYS A 26 -33.02 -11.89 -0.05
CA LYS A 26 -34.39 -11.93 -0.61
C LYS A 26 -34.57 -11.64 -2.11
N GLU A 27 -35.18 -12.65 -2.73
CA GLU A 27 -35.90 -12.63 -4.00
C GLU A 27 -36.92 -11.50 -4.02
N GLU A 28 -36.95 -10.73 -5.12
CA GLU A 28 -38.16 -10.57 -5.93
C GLU A 28 -37.77 -10.00 -7.30
N THR A 29 -38.23 -10.67 -8.35
CA THR A 29 -38.10 -10.27 -9.74
C THR A 29 -38.98 -9.06 -10.01
N THR A 30 -38.45 -8.02 -10.62
CA THR A 30 -39.28 -7.05 -11.35
C THR A 30 -38.52 -6.52 -12.56
N VAL A 31 -39.11 -6.74 -13.72
CA VAL A 31 -38.65 -6.32 -15.05
C VAL A 31 -38.73 -4.79 -15.15
N ALA A 32 -37.66 -4.14 -15.62
CA ALA A 32 -37.74 -2.75 -16.10
C ALA A 32 -36.80 -2.52 -17.29
N THR A 33 -37.45 -2.45 -18.46
CA THR A 33 -37.26 -1.53 -19.59
C THR A 33 -35.85 -1.08 -19.98
N THR A 34 -35.47 -1.50 -21.19
CA THR A 34 -34.33 -1.03 -21.98
C THR A 34 -34.42 0.47 -22.22
N THR A 35 -33.45 1.23 -21.74
CA THR A 35 -33.19 2.60 -22.19
C THR A 35 -31.81 2.61 -22.84
N GLN A 36 -31.78 3.04 -24.09
CA GLN A 36 -30.58 3.10 -24.92
C GLN A 36 -29.70 4.25 -24.40
N GLU A 37 -28.66 3.93 -23.64
CA GLU A 37 -27.68 4.94 -23.21
C GLU A 37 -26.68 5.24 -24.32
N THR A 38 -26.66 6.51 -24.71
CA THR A 38 -25.69 7.13 -25.59
C THR A 38 -24.27 6.92 -25.09
N THR A 39 -23.42 6.35 -25.94
CA THR A 39 -22.01 6.10 -25.72
C THR A 39 -21.26 7.43 -25.59
N ALA A 40 -21.01 7.87 -24.35
CA ALA A 40 -20.02 8.91 -24.09
C ALA A 40 -18.63 8.28 -24.23
N ALA A 41 -17.85 8.75 -25.22
CA ALA A 41 -16.43 8.42 -25.30
C ALA A 41 -15.72 8.90 -24.01
N PRO A 42 -14.77 8.12 -23.45
CA PRO A 42 -14.07 8.49 -22.22
C PRO A 42 -13.39 9.85 -22.40
N LYS A 43 -13.73 10.82 -21.55
CA LYS A 43 -13.22 12.20 -21.61
C LYS A 43 -11.78 12.34 -21.08
N THR A 44 -11.18 11.28 -20.56
CA THR A 44 -9.84 11.29 -19.97
C THR A 44 -9.10 10.00 -20.33
N VAL A 45 -8.09 10.11 -21.21
CA VAL A 45 -7.16 9.02 -21.51
C VAL A 45 -6.07 9.04 -20.43
N TYR A 46 -6.22 8.20 -19.42
CA TYR A 46 -5.17 8.01 -18.42
C TYR A 46 -4.05 7.12 -19.00
N SER A 47 -2.79 7.56 -18.86
CA SER A 47 -1.60 6.76 -19.17
C SER A 47 -1.03 6.11 -17.92
N LEU A 48 -0.24 5.05 -18.08
CA LEU A 48 0.48 4.41 -16.97
C LEU A 48 1.69 5.22 -16.46
N GLU A 49 2.12 6.25 -17.18
CA GLU A 49 3.33 7.02 -16.86
C GLU A 49 3.22 7.79 -15.53
N ASP A 50 2.04 8.32 -15.23
CA ASP A 50 1.76 9.07 -13.99
C ASP A 50 1.04 8.22 -12.92
N ALA A 51 0.98 6.90 -13.08
CA ALA A 51 0.20 6.06 -12.20
C ALA A 51 0.83 5.96 -10.79
N GLN A 52 0.02 6.22 -9.77
CA GLN A 52 0.33 5.87 -8.39
C GLN A 52 0.32 4.36 -8.22
N LYS A 53 1.09 3.86 -7.26
CA LYS A 53 1.25 2.43 -6.99
C LYS A 53 0.88 2.10 -5.56
N ALA A 54 0.09 1.06 -5.37
CA ALA A 54 -0.18 0.45 -4.07
C ALA A 54 0.04 -1.06 -4.15
N VAL A 55 0.54 -1.67 -3.08
CA VAL A 55 0.85 -3.10 -3.01
C VAL A 55 0.17 -3.66 -1.78
N PHE A 56 -0.44 -4.82 -1.94
CA PHE A 56 -1.19 -5.50 -0.91
C PHE A 56 -0.69 -6.93 -0.83
N GLU A 57 -0.56 -7.46 0.38
CA GLU A 57 -0.13 -8.83 0.59
C GLU A 57 -1.06 -9.55 1.56
N THR A 58 -1.22 -10.85 1.36
CA THR A 58 -1.78 -11.78 2.36
C THR A 58 -0.91 -13.04 2.42
N VAL A 59 -0.82 -13.63 3.60
CA VAL A 59 0.02 -14.80 3.86
C VAL A 59 -0.80 -15.83 4.61
N SER A 60 -0.75 -17.07 4.15
CA SER A 60 -1.30 -18.25 4.81
C SER A 60 -0.20 -19.30 5.03
N VAL A 61 -0.55 -20.40 5.68
CA VAL A 61 0.39 -21.52 5.90
C VAL A 61 0.85 -22.13 4.58
N SER A 62 -0.03 -22.17 3.57
CA SER A 62 0.18 -22.84 2.29
C SER A 62 0.49 -21.86 1.15
N GLY A 63 0.57 -20.55 1.40
CA GLY A 63 0.87 -19.62 0.32
C GLY A 63 0.99 -18.16 0.72
N LYS A 64 1.36 -17.35 -0.27
CA LYS A 64 1.44 -15.90 -0.19
C LYS A 64 0.82 -15.33 -1.47
N ASP A 65 -0.04 -14.33 -1.32
CA ASP A 65 -0.52 -13.55 -2.47
C ASP A 65 -0.02 -12.11 -2.38
N THR A 66 0.25 -11.51 -3.53
CA THR A 66 0.74 -10.14 -3.66
C THR A 66 0.02 -9.47 -4.82
N VAL A 67 -0.73 -8.42 -4.52
CA VAL A 67 -1.49 -7.62 -5.49
C VAL A 67 -0.84 -6.25 -5.59
N THR A 68 -0.47 -5.84 -6.79
CA THR A 68 0.05 -4.51 -7.10
C THR A 68 -0.98 -3.78 -7.95
N LEU A 69 -1.40 -2.61 -7.50
CA LEU A 69 -2.36 -1.74 -8.18
C LEU A 69 -1.65 -0.50 -8.70
N TYR A 70 -1.95 -0.14 -9.94
CA TYR A 70 -1.52 1.08 -10.59
C TYR A 70 -2.76 1.91 -10.88
N TYR A 71 -2.84 3.12 -10.34
CA TYR A 71 -4.06 3.93 -10.36
C TYR A 71 -3.74 5.41 -10.53
N LYS A 72 -4.70 6.18 -11.01
CA LYS A 72 -4.63 7.65 -11.04
C LYS A 72 -6.00 8.18 -10.63
N ASP A 73 -6.01 9.16 -9.72
CA ASP A 73 -7.22 9.56 -9.01
C ASP A 73 -7.93 8.33 -8.41
N ASP A 74 -9.21 8.12 -8.71
CA ASP A 74 -9.95 6.93 -8.29
C ASP A 74 -10.13 5.91 -9.44
N VAL A 75 -9.25 5.92 -10.45
CA VAL A 75 -9.31 5.01 -11.61
C VAL A 75 -8.17 4.00 -11.54
N LEU A 76 -8.50 2.70 -11.51
CA LEU A 76 -7.54 1.60 -11.60
C LEU A 76 -7.14 1.37 -13.05
N LEU A 77 -5.84 1.56 -13.35
CA LEU A 77 -5.28 1.50 -14.69
C LEU A 77 -4.68 0.11 -15.01
N LYS A 78 -4.01 -0.49 -14.03
CA LYS A 78 -3.42 -1.82 -14.16
C LYS A 78 -3.39 -2.52 -12.80
N GLN A 79 -3.52 -3.83 -12.82
CA GLN A 79 -3.20 -4.68 -11.68
C GLN A 79 -2.22 -5.79 -12.08
N GLU A 80 -1.38 -6.18 -11.12
CA GLU A 80 -0.50 -7.35 -11.22
C GLU A 80 -0.68 -8.18 -9.95
N VAL A 81 -0.91 -9.48 -10.11
CA VAL A 81 -1.10 -10.40 -8.99
C VAL A 81 -0.10 -11.53 -9.11
N VAL A 82 0.55 -11.84 -8.00
CA VAL A 82 1.49 -12.96 -7.88
C VAL A 82 1.10 -13.80 -6.69
N THR A 83 0.53 -14.96 -6.97
CA THR A 83 0.20 -15.96 -5.96
C THR A 83 1.26 -17.05 -5.94
N LYS A 84 1.74 -17.39 -4.75
CA LYS A 84 2.67 -18.49 -4.49
C LYS A 84 2.02 -19.53 -3.60
N PHE A 85 2.04 -20.78 -4.03
CA PHE A 85 1.55 -21.93 -3.27
C PHE A 85 2.71 -22.81 -2.88
N ILE A 86 2.81 -23.15 -1.60
CA ILE A 86 3.72 -24.18 -1.10
C ILE A 86 2.98 -25.51 -1.23
N VAL A 87 3.30 -26.26 -2.29
CA VAL A 87 2.55 -27.45 -2.73
C VAL A 87 2.50 -28.52 -1.64
N SER A 88 3.60 -28.76 -0.93
CA SER A 88 3.67 -29.71 0.19
C SER A 88 2.79 -29.34 1.39
N LYS A 89 2.40 -28.07 1.54
CA LYS A 89 1.57 -27.58 2.65
C LYS A 89 0.09 -27.47 2.30
N MET A 90 -0.30 -27.84 1.08
CA MET A 90 -1.71 -27.95 0.68
C MET A 90 -2.30 -29.27 1.18
N GLU A 91 -3.58 -29.27 1.54
CA GLU A 91 -4.25 -30.44 2.11
C GLU A 91 -4.95 -31.30 1.06
N GLU A 92 -5.06 -30.76 -0.15
CA GLU A 92 -5.72 -31.31 -1.30
C GLU A 92 -4.92 -32.51 -1.81
N LYS A 93 -5.63 -33.54 -2.30
CA LYS A 93 -4.97 -34.67 -2.97
C LYS A 93 -4.42 -34.20 -4.32
N ASN A 94 -3.15 -34.51 -4.59
CA ASN A 94 -2.43 -34.12 -5.80
C ASN A 94 -2.47 -32.59 -6.08
N PRO A 95 -1.98 -31.76 -5.13
CA PRO A 95 -2.16 -30.31 -5.19
C PRO A 95 -1.49 -29.66 -6.41
N LEU A 96 -0.33 -30.18 -6.85
CA LEU A 96 0.35 -29.68 -8.04
C LEU A 96 -0.50 -29.83 -9.32
N GLU A 97 -1.11 -30.99 -9.52
CA GLU A 97 -1.92 -31.25 -10.72
C GLU A 97 -3.21 -30.43 -10.69
N LEU A 98 -3.79 -30.21 -9.51
CA LEU A 98 -4.92 -29.31 -9.32
C LEU A 98 -4.59 -27.86 -9.69
N LEU A 99 -3.43 -27.36 -9.27
CA LEU A 99 -2.96 -26.01 -9.60
C LEU A 99 -2.69 -25.86 -11.10
N LYS A 100 -1.99 -26.81 -11.73
CA LYS A 100 -1.75 -26.82 -13.18
C LYS A 100 -3.06 -26.82 -13.98
N LYS A 101 -4.03 -27.67 -13.60
CA LYS A 101 -5.33 -27.73 -14.27
C LYS A 101 -6.12 -26.43 -14.12
N THR A 102 -6.05 -25.82 -12.93
CA THR A 102 -6.68 -24.51 -12.68
C THR A 102 -6.06 -23.43 -13.55
N ALA A 103 -4.73 -23.37 -13.61
CA ALA A 103 -4.00 -22.45 -14.47
C ALA A 103 -4.38 -22.59 -15.95
N GLN A 104 -4.39 -23.83 -16.48
CA GLN A 104 -4.81 -24.12 -17.86
C GLN A 104 -6.24 -23.65 -18.12
N LYS A 105 -7.17 -23.93 -17.22
CA LYS A 105 -8.57 -23.49 -17.37
C LYS A 105 -8.70 -21.97 -17.39
N THR A 106 -7.92 -21.27 -16.57
CA THR A 106 -7.89 -19.80 -16.56
C THR A 106 -7.31 -19.25 -17.85
N GLN A 107 -6.22 -19.83 -18.36
CA GLN A 107 -5.62 -19.44 -19.64
C GLN A 107 -6.61 -19.61 -20.81
N GLU A 108 -7.31 -20.75 -20.88
CA GLU A 108 -8.33 -20.99 -21.89
C GLU A 108 -9.51 -20.01 -21.82
N LYS A 109 -9.98 -19.70 -20.60
CA LYS A 109 -11.05 -18.72 -20.40
C LYS A 109 -10.62 -17.32 -20.85
N MET A 110 -9.34 -16.97 -20.71
CA MET A 110 -8.80 -15.64 -20.99
C MET A 110 -8.12 -15.50 -22.36
N LYS A 111 -8.11 -16.56 -23.18
CA LYS A 111 -7.31 -16.62 -24.42
C LYS A 111 -7.51 -15.45 -25.37
N ASP A 112 -8.71 -14.89 -25.45
CA ASP A 112 -9.02 -13.79 -26.37
C ASP A 112 -8.44 -12.44 -25.92
N PHE A 113 -8.06 -12.35 -24.65
CA PHE A 113 -7.47 -11.17 -23.99
C PHE A 113 -5.96 -11.33 -23.70
N ILE A 114 -5.43 -12.55 -23.72
CA ILE A 114 -3.99 -12.80 -23.52
C ILE A 114 -3.20 -12.09 -24.64
N GLY A 115 -2.19 -11.30 -24.26
CA GLY A 115 -1.43 -10.44 -25.17
C GLY A 115 -2.15 -9.16 -25.61
N LYS A 116 -3.38 -8.92 -25.13
CA LYS A 116 -4.20 -7.73 -25.39
C LYS A 116 -4.56 -6.99 -24.10
N GLY A 117 -3.60 -6.92 -23.18
CA GLY A 117 -3.79 -6.33 -21.86
C GLY A 117 -3.95 -7.35 -20.72
N ILE A 118 -4.13 -8.65 -21.02
CA ILE A 118 -3.95 -9.72 -20.03
C ILE A 118 -2.66 -10.47 -20.29
N GLU A 119 -1.91 -10.74 -19.22
CA GLU A 119 -0.77 -11.66 -19.21
C GLU A 119 -0.99 -12.69 -18.12
N ILE A 120 -0.67 -13.97 -18.38
CA ILE A 120 -0.78 -15.06 -17.40
C ILE A 120 0.47 -15.94 -17.51
N LYS A 121 1.16 -16.14 -16.39
CA LYS A 121 2.37 -16.95 -16.29
C LYS A 121 2.29 -17.90 -15.11
N THR A 122 2.82 -19.09 -15.30
CA THR A 122 2.93 -20.09 -14.24
C THR A 122 4.36 -20.60 -14.16
N ASP A 123 4.83 -20.82 -12.95
CA ASP A 123 6.11 -21.46 -12.69
C ASP A 123 5.98 -22.46 -11.55
N TYR A 124 6.82 -23.49 -11.54
CA TYR A 124 6.88 -24.44 -10.45
C TYR A 124 8.33 -24.80 -10.17
N LYS A 125 8.84 -24.37 -9.02
CA LYS A 125 10.21 -24.60 -8.60
C LYS A 125 10.28 -24.71 -7.08
N ASP A 126 11.13 -25.62 -6.59
CA ASP A 126 11.43 -25.76 -5.17
C ASP A 126 10.18 -25.88 -4.27
N ASP A 127 9.22 -26.73 -4.67
CA ASP A 127 7.92 -26.94 -4.01
C ASP A 127 6.96 -25.73 -4.03
N VAL A 128 7.34 -24.64 -4.70
CA VAL A 128 6.51 -23.45 -4.84
C VAL A 128 5.93 -23.35 -6.25
N PHE A 129 4.61 -23.43 -6.35
CA PHE A 129 3.88 -23.11 -7.57
C PHE A 129 3.51 -21.63 -7.59
N THR A 130 4.00 -20.90 -8.58
CA THR A 130 3.69 -19.47 -8.76
C THR A 130 2.67 -19.30 -9.88
N PHE A 131 1.58 -18.61 -9.58
CA PHE A 131 0.57 -18.18 -10.54
C PHE A 131 0.58 -16.66 -10.60
N ALA A 132 1.01 -16.09 -11.71
CA ALA A 132 1.12 -14.64 -11.90
C ALA A 132 0.22 -14.19 -13.04
N TYR A 133 -0.51 -13.10 -12.84
CA TYR A 133 -1.32 -12.51 -13.90
C TYR A 133 -1.36 -10.99 -13.80
N SER A 134 -1.59 -10.32 -14.92
CA SER A 134 -1.78 -8.87 -14.96
C SER A 134 -2.94 -8.49 -15.87
N PHE A 135 -3.65 -7.43 -15.49
CA PHE A 135 -4.68 -6.80 -16.30
C PHE A 135 -4.31 -5.33 -16.49
N ASP A 136 -4.13 -4.91 -17.73
CA ASP A 136 -3.91 -3.52 -18.14
C ASP A 136 -5.22 -2.98 -18.71
N TYR A 137 -6.02 -2.36 -17.84
CA TYR A 137 -7.35 -1.86 -18.16
C TYR A 137 -7.31 -0.73 -19.20
N THR A 138 -6.15 -0.12 -19.44
CA THR A 138 -5.97 0.88 -20.51
C THR A 138 -5.96 0.26 -21.91
N LYS A 139 -5.75 -1.06 -22.01
CA LYS A 139 -5.69 -1.81 -23.28
C LYS A 139 -6.87 -2.75 -23.48
N LEU A 140 -7.63 -3.04 -22.42
CA LEU A 140 -8.69 -4.04 -22.45
C LEU A 140 -9.98 -3.49 -23.02
N ASP A 141 -10.65 -4.32 -23.82
CA ASP A 141 -12.05 -4.09 -24.20
C ASP A 141 -12.93 -4.40 -22.99
N MET A 142 -13.30 -3.36 -22.25
CA MET A 142 -14.03 -3.48 -20.98
C MET A 142 -15.43 -4.07 -21.14
N GLN A 143 -16.07 -3.86 -22.30
CA GLN A 143 -17.38 -4.45 -22.59
C GLN A 143 -17.27 -5.96 -22.76
N LYS A 144 -16.33 -6.42 -23.60
CA LYS A 144 -16.07 -7.86 -23.75
C LYS A 144 -15.57 -8.50 -22.47
N LEU A 145 -14.78 -7.77 -21.68
CA LEU A 145 -14.32 -8.25 -20.39
C LEU A 145 -15.51 -8.47 -19.45
N LYS A 146 -16.48 -7.55 -19.41
CA LYS A 146 -17.72 -7.71 -18.63
C LYS A 146 -18.59 -8.87 -19.12
N GLU A 147 -18.63 -9.15 -20.42
CA GLU A 147 -19.32 -10.34 -20.94
C GLU A 147 -18.65 -11.64 -20.46
N LEU A 148 -17.32 -11.68 -20.42
CA LEU A 148 -16.56 -12.83 -19.91
C LEU A 148 -16.61 -12.93 -18.37
N ILE A 149 -16.72 -11.77 -17.70
CA ILE A 149 -16.76 -11.58 -16.26
C ILE A 149 -18.04 -10.84 -15.87
N PRO A 150 -19.20 -11.53 -15.77
CA PRO A 150 -20.47 -10.86 -15.48
C PRO A 150 -20.49 -10.10 -14.15
N ASP A 151 -19.70 -10.57 -13.17
CA ASP A 151 -19.54 -9.93 -11.86
C ASP A 151 -18.62 -8.69 -11.91
N LEU A 152 -18.06 -8.37 -13.07
CA LEU A 152 -17.29 -7.14 -13.25
C LEU A 152 -18.25 -5.94 -13.14
N ASN A 153 -18.02 -5.08 -12.15
CA ASN A 153 -18.79 -3.88 -11.91
C ASN A 153 -17.99 -2.61 -12.28
N PRO A 154 -17.77 -2.32 -13.58
CA PRO A 154 -17.20 -1.05 -13.99
C PRO A 154 -18.18 0.09 -13.72
N ARG A 155 -17.66 1.31 -13.62
CA ARG A 155 -18.46 2.54 -13.60
C ARG A 155 -19.13 2.80 -14.96
N ASP A 156 -20.00 3.79 -15.00
CA ASP A 156 -20.71 4.22 -16.21
C ASP A 156 -19.76 4.64 -17.35
N ASP A 157 -18.55 5.11 -17.01
CA ASP A 157 -17.49 5.47 -17.97
C ASP A 157 -16.61 4.27 -18.39
N ASN A 158 -17.01 3.04 -18.06
CA ASN A 158 -16.30 1.78 -18.26
C ASN A 158 -14.97 1.65 -17.51
N THR A 159 -14.68 2.53 -16.54
CA THR A 159 -13.48 2.41 -15.69
C THR A 159 -13.71 1.55 -14.46
N ILE A 160 -12.62 1.08 -13.85
CA ILE A 160 -12.64 0.38 -12.56
C ILE A 160 -12.28 1.36 -11.43
N SER A 161 -13.08 1.39 -10.36
CA SER A 161 -12.77 2.20 -9.18
C SER A 161 -11.59 1.61 -8.40
N TYR A 162 -10.56 2.42 -8.17
CA TYR A 162 -9.44 2.04 -7.31
C TYR A 162 -9.88 1.84 -5.86
N SER A 163 -10.62 2.79 -5.29
CA SER A 163 -11.03 2.79 -3.87
C SER A 163 -11.93 1.60 -3.56
N ASN A 164 -12.92 1.30 -4.42
CA ASN A 164 -13.78 0.13 -4.22
C ASN A 164 -12.98 -1.19 -4.32
N TYR A 165 -12.01 -1.27 -5.24
CA TYR A 165 -11.18 -2.46 -5.36
C TYR A 165 -10.26 -2.61 -4.14
N LYS A 166 -9.64 -1.52 -3.68
CA LYS A 166 -8.84 -1.47 -2.46
C LYS A 166 -9.64 -1.94 -1.23
N ASP A 167 -10.84 -1.42 -1.04
CA ASP A 167 -11.71 -1.80 0.08
C ASP A 167 -12.06 -3.29 0.02
N SER A 168 -12.27 -3.83 -1.18
CA SER A 168 -12.47 -5.27 -1.37
C SER A 168 -11.27 -6.09 -0.91
N LEU A 169 -10.05 -5.68 -1.27
CA LEU A 169 -8.83 -6.35 -0.82
C LEU A 169 -8.72 -6.34 0.70
N VAL A 170 -9.00 -5.20 1.34
CA VAL A 170 -8.98 -5.08 2.81
C VAL A 170 -10.02 -5.99 3.46
N GLN A 171 -11.25 -6.03 2.93
CA GLN A 171 -12.30 -6.93 3.41
C GLN A 171 -11.93 -8.41 3.25
N GLN A 172 -11.13 -8.74 2.23
CA GLN A 172 -10.59 -10.08 2.00
C GLN A 172 -9.35 -10.39 2.87
N GLY A 173 -8.92 -9.45 3.72
CA GLY A 173 -7.82 -9.64 4.67
C GLY A 173 -6.43 -9.34 4.11
N TYR A 174 -6.35 -8.72 2.93
CA TYR A 174 -5.08 -8.21 2.42
C TYR A 174 -4.65 -6.98 3.22
N LYS A 175 -3.35 -6.86 3.42
CA LYS A 175 -2.74 -5.72 4.11
C LYS A 175 -1.96 -4.89 3.10
N GLU A 176 -2.21 -3.59 3.10
CA GLU A 176 -1.42 -2.67 2.29
C GLU A 176 0.02 -2.66 2.79
N LYS A 177 0.93 -3.02 1.90
CA LYS A 177 2.36 -2.83 2.04
C LYS A 177 2.64 -1.46 1.46
N GLN A 178 3.02 -0.48 2.28
CA GLN A 178 3.36 0.84 1.76
C GLN A 178 4.39 0.65 0.64
N THR A 179 4.01 1.08 -0.57
CA THR A 179 4.86 0.92 -1.75
C THR A 179 5.55 2.24 -2.01
N THR A 180 6.88 2.19 -2.03
CA THR A 180 7.75 3.36 -2.15
C THR A 180 7.77 4.00 -3.54
N ALA A 181 6.94 3.56 -4.50
CA ALA A 181 7.02 4.05 -5.88
C ALA A 181 6.29 5.38 -6.14
N ALA A 182 5.48 5.90 -5.20
CA ALA A 182 4.86 7.22 -5.33
C ALA A 182 5.56 8.32 -4.49
N LYS A 183 6.68 8.01 -3.82
CA LYS A 183 7.29 8.92 -2.84
C LYS A 183 8.81 9.05 -2.93
N GLU A 184 9.38 9.11 -4.12
CA GLU A 184 10.67 9.80 -4.18
C GLU A 184 10.48 11.33 -4.11
N ASN A 185 9.35 11.89 -4.57
CA ASN A 185 9.13 13.33 -4.53
C ASN A 185 7.70 13.84 -4.22
N ALA A 186 6.69 13.00 -4.01
CA ALA A 186 5.36 13.48 -3.61
C ALA A 186 5.21 13.52 -2.09
N VAL A 187 5.25 14.73 -1.54
CA VAL A 187 4.94 15.02 -0.14
C VAL A 187 3.46 14.70 0.06
N GLN A 188 3.14 13.66 0.83
CA GLN A 188 1.76 13.41 1.24
C GLN A 188 1.33 14.58 2.12
N LYS A 189 0.42 15.43 1.64
CA LYS A 189 -0.13 16.51 2.45
C LYS A 189 -0.78 15.92 3.71
N VAL A 190 -0.26 16.29 4.87
CA VAL A 190 -0.80 15.91 6.17
C VAL A 190 -1.95 16.86 6.48
N GLN A 191 -3.15 16.34 6.75
CA GLN A 191 -4.29 17.18 7.11
C GLN A 191 -4.15 17.69 8.54
N ALA A 192 -4.36 18.98 8.73
CA ALA A 192 -4.35 19.60 10.04
C ALA A 192 -5.63 19.30 10.83
N PRO A 193 -5.53 18.93 12.11
CA PRO A 193 -6.68 18.95 13.01
C PRO A 193 -7.31 20.34 13.06
N GLU A 194 -8.62 20.39 13.30
CA GLU A 194 -9.37 21.65 13.32
C GLU A 194 -8.79 22.64 14.35
N GLY A 195 -8.42 23.84 13.89
CA GLY A 195 -7.80 24.89 14.72
C GLY A 195 -6.30 24.71 14.99
N GLN A 196 -5.59 23.93 14.17
CA GLN A 196 -4.15 23.72 14.23
C GLN A 196 -3.54 23.95 12.84
N GLU A 197 -2.31 24.43 12.79
CA GLU A 197 -1.53 24.59 11.56
C GLU A 197 -0.53 23.43 11.47
N ILE A 198 -0.17 23.05 10.23
CA ILE A 198 0.85 22.05 9.95
C ILE A 198 1.88 22.63 9.01
N ALA A 199 3.14 22.48 9.37
CA ALA A 199 4.27 22.63 8.47
C ALA A 199 5.00 21.29 8.34
N VAL A 200 5.45 20.96 7.14
CA VAL A 200 6.29 19.79 6.91
C VAL A 200 7.61 20.23 6.32
N PHE A 201 8.71 19.84 6.97
CA PHE A 201 10.07 20.06 6.48
C PHE A 201 10.70 18.74 6.12
N ARG A 202 11.42 18.70 4.99
CA ARG A 202 12.02 17.49 4.45
C ARG A 202 13.49 17.73 4.13
N ALA A 203 14.35 16.81 4.57
CA ALA A 203 15.75 16.74 4.15
C ALA A 203 16.03 15.38 3.51
N THR A 204 16.91 15.37 2.50
CA THR A 204 17.37 14.13 1.86
C THR A 204 18.89 14.08 1.91
N LEU A 205 19.43 13.09 2.62
CA LEU A 205 20.87 12.89 2.81
C LEU A 205 21.24 11.48 2.34
N GLY A 206 21.69 11.36 1.10
CA GLY A 206 22.01 10.07 0.49
C GLY A 206 20.75 9.17 0.38
N PRO A 207 20.76 7.94 0.94
CA PRO A 207 19.60 7.04 0.92
C PRO A 207 18.57 7.34 2.03
N GLU A 208 18.85 8.30 2.90
CA GLU A 208 17.98 8.70 4.00
C GLU A 208 17.14 9.92 3.64
N VAL A 209 15.85 9.86 3.95
CA VAL A 209 14.93 10.99 3.89
C VAL A 209 14.37 11.23 5.29
N THR A 210 14.49 12.46 5.77
CA THR A 210 14.00 12.87 7.09
C THR A 210 12.86 13.87 6.92
N GLU A 211 11.72 13.62 7.54
CA GLU A 211 10.55 14.50 7.56
C GLU A 211 10.25 14.97 8.99
N TYR A 212 10.17 16.28 9.18
CA TYR A 212 9.64 16.92 10.38
C TYR A 212 8.22 17.39 10.08
N ILE A 213 7.24 16.73 10.69
CA ILE A 213 5.84 17.13 10.62
C ILE A 213 5.53 17.89 11.90
N VAL A 214 5.31 19.20 11.80
CA VAL A 214 5.16 20.09 12.94
C VAL A 214 3.75 20.61 12.98
N TYR A 215 3.09 20.35 14.09
CA TYR A 215 1.78 20.88 14.39
C TYR A 215 1.93 22.05 15.35
N HIS A 216 1.38 23.20 15.00
CA HIS A 216 1.54 24.44 15.77
C HIS A 216 0.26 25.27 15.79
N LYS A 217 0.20 26.25 16.69
CA LYS A 217 -0.84 27.28 16.76
C LYS A 217 -0.16 28.64 16.85
N GLY A 218 -0.09 29.35 15.73
CA GLY A 218 0.80 30.50 15.62
C GLY A 218 2.25 30.06 15.88
N ASP A 219 2.94 30.71 16.80
CA ASP A 219 4.34 30.40 17.10
C ASP A 219 4.53 29.22 18.08
N THR A 220 3.47 28.72 18.71
CA THR A 220 3.58 27.63 19.71
C THR A 220 3.50 26.26 19.05
N ILE A 221 4.57 25.46 19.18
CA ILE A 221 4.59 24.06 18.75
C ILE A 221 3.77 23.21 19.75
N THR A 222 2.95 22.32 19.21
CA THR A 222 2.04 21.46 19.99
C THR A 222 2.33 19.98 19.80
N LYS A 223 2.81 19.59 18.62
CA LYS A 223 3.29 18.24 18.35
C LYS A 223 4.37 18.28 17.27
N VAL A 224 5.39 17.45 17.40
CA VAL A 224 6.37 17.16 16.35
C VAL A 224 6.35 15.66 16.09
N VAL A 225 6.32 15.28 14.82
CA VAL A 225 6.57 13.91 14.38
C VAL A 225 7.78 13.92 13.47
N LEU A 226 8.86 13.29 13.92
CA LEU A 226 10.07 13.05 13.14
C LEU A 226 9.97 11.67 12.49
N LYS A 227 10.11 11.62 11.18
CA LYS A 227 10.20 10.37 10.42
C LYS A 227 11.53 10.30 9.71
N THR A 228 12.23 9.19 9.88
CA THR A 228 13.49 8.93 9.18
C THR A 228 13.33 7.68 8.34
N HIS A 229 13.33 7.85 7.03
CA HIS A 229 13.14 6.80 6.04
C HIS A 229 14.48 6.37 5.44
N ARG A 230 14.80 5.07 5.51
CA ARG A 230 15.98 4.49 4.86
C ARG A 230 15.54 3.46 3.84
N ASN A 231 15.82 3.74 2.56
CA ASN A 231 15.40 2.89 1.45
C ASN A 231 16.59 2.09 0.87
N PHE A 232 16.47 0.77 0.89
CA PHE A 232 17.48 -0.17 0.44
C PHE A 232 17.26 -0.72 -0.98
N GLU A 233 16.20 -0.33 -1.68
CA GLU A 233 15.85 -0.89 -3.00
C GLU A 233 16.97 -0.70 -4.03
N LYS A 234 17.69 0.44 -3.95
CA LYS A 234 18.77 0.79 -4.88
C LYS A 234 20.05 -0.03 -4.72
N PHE A 235 20.15 -0.90 -3.70
CA PHE A 235 21.38 -1.63 -3.38
C PHE A 235 21.51 -3.01 -4.06
N GLY A 236 20.72 -3.26 -5.12
CA GLY A 236 20.87 -4.45 -5.97
C GLY A 236 20.84 -5.75 -5.15
N ASN A 237 21.85 -6.60 -5.31
CA ASN A 237 21.93 -7.90 -4.62
C ASN A 237 22.18 -7.78 -3.10
N ALA A 238 22.65 -6.63 -2.60
CA ALA A 238 22.93 -6.42 -1.18
C ALA A 238 21.68 -5.99 -0.39
N LYS A 239 20.58 -5.64 -1.06
CA LYS A 239 19.41 -5.01 -0.43
C LYS A 239 18.77 -5.85 0.67
N ASP A 240 18.71 -7.18 0.52
CA ASP A 240 18.11 -8.07 1.52
C ASP A 240 18.96 -8.14 2.79
N THR A 241 20.29 -8.21 2.64
CA THR A 241 21.25 -8.22 3.75
C THR A 241 21.24 -6.90 4.50
N LEU A 242 21.28 -5.77 3.78
CA LEU A 242 21.25 -4.44 4.37
C LEU A 242 19.93 -4.17 5.09
N LEU A 243 18.79 -4.52 4.49
CA LEU A 243 17.47 -4.40 5.13
C LEU A 243 17.42 -5.21 6.43
N LYS A 244 17.97 -6.43 6.44
CA LYS A 244 18.00 -7.28 7.63
C LYS A 244 18.86 -6.67 8.74
N GLN A 245 20.03 -6.13 8.39
CA GLN A 245 20.92 -5.46 9.36
C GLN A 245 20.30 -4.19 9.92
N GLU A 246 19.75 -3.34 9.05
CA GLU A 246 19.08 -2.11 9.48
C GLU A 246 17.90 -2.43 10.41
N LYS A 247 17.06 -3.41 10.07
CA LYS A 247 15.94 -3.80 10.93
C LYS A 247 16.40 -4.19 12.34
N LEU A 248 17.45 -4.98 12.46
CA LEU A 248 17.99 -5.38 13.77
C LEU A 248 18.52 -4.18 14.55
N PHE A 249 19.25 -3.28 13.88
CA PHE A 249 19.76 -2.06 14.48
C PHE A 249 18.63 -1.14 14.94
N THR A 250 17.65 -0.86 14.08
CA THR A 250 16.49 -0.03 14.40
C THR A 250 15.65 -0.63 15.54
N GLU A 251 15.47 -1.95 15.56
CA GLU A 251 14.71 -2.61 16.61
C GLU A 251 15.36 -2.45 18.00
N GLU A 252 16.68 -2.61 18.09
CA GLU A 252 17.42 -2.38 19.33
C GLU A 252 17.48 -0.89 19.70
N ASP A 253 17.71 0.02 18.75
CA ASP A 253 17.71 1.48 19.00
C ASP A 253 16.35 1.97 19.50
N VAL A 254 15.25 1.57 18.85
CA VAL A 254 13.90 1.93 19.29
C VAL A 254 13.62 1.40 20.69
N LYS A 255 14.06 0.18 21.00
CA LYS A 255 13.90 -0.41 22.33
C LYS A 255 14.70 0.35 23.39
N GLU A 256 15.96 0.67 23.13
CA GLU A 256 16.80 1.46 24.02
C GLU A 256 16.19 2.84 24.27
N ARG A 257 15.77 3.53 23.20
CA ARG A 257 15.20 4.86 23.33
C ARG A 257 13.83 4.84 24.00
N LYS A 258 12.98 3.84 23.75
CA LYS A 258 11.73 3.65 24.52
C LYS A 258 12.01 3.57 26.02
N GLU A 259 13.06 2.84 26.41
CA GLU A 259 13.46 2.75 27.81
C GLU A 259 14.00 4.09 28.34
N LYS A 260 14.85 4.78 27.56
CA LYS A 260 15.37 6.12 27.89
C LYS A 260 14.24 7.11 28.18
N TYR A 261 13.22 7.17 27.31
CA TYR A 261 12.10 8.10 27.41
C TYR A 261 10.89 7.56 28.17
N ARG A 262 10.96 6.36 28.75
CA ARG A 262 9.81 5.69 29.41
C ARG A 262 9.12 6.52 30.51
N SER A 263 9.85 7.48 31.08
CA SER A 263 9.37 8.33 32.16
C SER A 263 8.90 9.70 31.69
N VAL A 264 9.01 10.01 30.40
CA VAL A 264 8.58 11.29 29.82
C VAL A 264 7.25 11.07 29.11
N ASP A 265 6.19 11.65 29.66
CA ASP A 265 4.88 11.64 29.00
C ASP A 265 4.94 12.43 27.69
N GLY A 266 4.15 12.00 26.71
CA GLY A 266 4.10 12.65 25.39
C GLY A 266 5.24 12.28 24.44
N VAL A 267 6.16 11.38 24.81
CA VAL A 267 7.17 10.84 23.89
C VAL A 267 6.77 9.43 23.44
N SER A 268 6.70 9.21 22.13
CA SER A 268 6.47 7.90 21.54
C SER A 268 7.54 7.63 20.48
N ILE A 269 8.11 6.43 20.49
CA ILE A 269 9.12 6.02 19.52
C ILE A 269 8.68 4.68 18.94
N SER A 270 8.74 4.55 17.64
CA SER A 270 8.35 3.33 16.95
C SER A 270 9.12 3.20 15.64
N TYR A 271 8.97 2.06 14.97
CA TYR A 271 9.43 1.90 13.62
C TYR A 271 8.43 1.06 12.83
N GLU A 272 8.44 1.24 11.51
CA GLU A 272 7.73 0.41 10.56
C GLU A 272 8.66 -0.04 9.45
N VAL A 273 8.40 -1.24 8.91
CA VAL A 273 9.15 -1.79 7.78
C VAL A 273 8.19 -2.04 6.64
N ASN A 274 8.43 -1.34 5.53
CA ASN A 274 7.55 -1.30 4.38
C ASN A 274 8.36 -1.59 3.11
N GLY A 275 8.30 -2.83 2.63
CA GLY A 275 9.16 -3.28 1.53
C GLY A 275 10.64 -3.21 1.92
N TYR A 276 11.44 -2.51 1.12
CA TYR A 276 12.85 -2.25 1.40
C TYR A 276 13.09 -0.92 2.13
N THR A 277 12.06 -0.37 2.77
CA THR A 277 12.17 0.87 3.53
C THR A 277 11.95 0.61 5.02
N VAL A 278 12.90 1.02 5.84
CA VAL A 278 12.75 1.09 7.30
C VAL A 278 12.45 2.54 7.63
N THR A 279 11.38 2.78 8.40
CA THR A 279 11.01 4.11 8.86
C THR A 279 11.01 4.13 10.38
N THR A 280 11.88 4.93 10.98
CA THR A 280 11.80 5.25 12.42
C THR A 280 10.88 6.45 12.59
N ILE A 281 10.00 6.40 13.59
CA ILE A 281 9.00 7.42 13.88
C ILE A 281 9.14 7.83 15.33
N GLU A 282 9.40 9.11 15.57
CA GLU A 282 9.46 9.71 16.89
C GLU A 282 8.38 10.78 17.00
N GLU A 283 7.50 10.66 17.97
CA GLU A 283 6.46 11.63 18.24
C GLU A 283 6.70 12.31 19.59
N PHE A 284 6.63 13.64 19.57
CA PHE A 284 6.73 14.50 20.73
C PHE A 284 5.46 15.33 20.81
N ASP A 285 4.60 15.01 21.78
CA ASP A 285 3.38 15.76 22.13
C ASP A 285 3.74 16.80 23.19
N TYR A 286 3.97 18.04 22.74
CA TYR A 286 4.44 19.15 23.56
C TYR A 286 3.42 19.55 24.63
N THR A 287 2.15 19.14 24.49
CA THR A 287 1.10 19.39 25.47
C THR A 287 1.21 18.49 26.71
N LYS A 288 1.98 17.41 26.61
CA LYS A 288 2.16 16.41 27.68
C LYS A 288 3.60 16.34 28.20
N ILE A 289 4.57 16.83 27.44
CA ILE A 289 5.99 16.75 27.78
C ILE A 289 6.33 17.70 28.93
N ASP A 290 6.96 17.16 29.97
CA ASP A 290 7.73 17.94 30.94
C ASP A 290 9.14 18.18 30.37
N PHE A 291 9.39 19.39 29.86
CA PHE A 291 10.68 19.77 29.26
C PHE A 291 11.85 19.77 30.26
N ALA A 292 11.60 20.01 31.55
CA ALA A 292 12.65 19.95 32.56
C ALA A 292 13.12 18.50 32.75
N LYS A 293 12.16 17.58 32.83
CA LYS A 293 12.45 16.14 32.90
C LYS A 293 13.11 15.62 31.62
N LEU A 294 12.62 16.05 30.47
CA LEU A 294 13.21 15.68 29.18
C LEU A 294 14.67 16.15 29.09
N LYS A 295 14.98 17.39 29.49
CA LYS A 295 16.34 17.93 29.47
C LYS A 295 17.30 17.23 30.44
N GLN A 296 16.81 16.63 31.52
CA GLN A 296 17.62 15.79 32.41
C GLN A 296 18.01 14.46 31.74
N ILE A 297 17.09 13.88 30.97
CA ILE A 297 17.26 12.57 30.31
C ILE A 297 18.03 12.72 28.98
N ASP A 298 17.78 13.81 28.25
CA ASP A 298 18.39 14.13 26.98
C ASP A 298 18.79 15.61 26.90
N PRO A 299 19.89 16.02 27.57
CA PRO A 299 20.31 17.42 27.62
C PRO A 299 20.71 18.01 26.27
N LYS A 300 20.92 17.15 25.26
CA LYS A 300 21.24 17.52 23.88
C LYS A 300 20.03 17.52 22.96
N SER A 301 18.81 17.27 23.46
CA SER A 301 17.62 17.24 22.60
C SER A 301 17.41 18.62 21.96
N GLN A 302 17.41 18.69 20.64
CA GLN A 302 17.17 19.93 19.88
C GLN A 302 15.67 20.12 19.62
N LEU A 303 14.85 20.00 20.67
CA LEU A 303 13.42 20.26 20.57
C LEU A 303 13.17 21.76 20.64
N PHE A 304 12.63 22.31 19.54
CA PHE A 304 12.21 23.70 19.46
C PHE A 304 10.83 23.87 20.10
N THR A 305 10.66 24.88 20.94
CA THR A 305 9.34 25.23 21.49
C THR A 305 8.65 26.33 20.69
N SER A 306 9.41 27.10 19.90
CA SER A 306 8.94 28.12 18.97
C SER A 306 9.00 27.62 17.53
N PHE A 307 7.90 27.81 16.79
CA PHE A 307 7.84 27.47 15.37
C PHE A 307 8.75 28.35 14.52
N SER A 308 8.79 29.66 14.77
CA SER A 308 9.64 30.60 14.05
C SER A 308 11.13 30.33 14.28
N GLU A 309 11.52 29.96 15.51
CA GLU A 309 12.89 29.54 15.82
C GLU A 309 13.28 28.27 15.04
N MET A 310 12.43 27.24 15.07
CA MET A 310 12.66 26.02 14.31
C MET A 310 12.78 26.29 12.81
N LYS A 311 11.85 27.07 12.27
CA LYS A 311 11.82 27.40 10.85
C LYS A 311 13.10 28.13 10.44
N SER A 312 13.53 29.12 11.22
CA SER A 312 14.76 29.86 10.94
C SER A 312 15.99 28.97 11.03
N ASP A 313 16.06 28.07 12.00
CA ASP A 313 17.16 27.10 12.11
C ASP A 313 17.23 26.18 10.89
N PHE A 314 16.09 25.64 10.44
CA PHE A 314 16.02 24.77 9.28
C PHE A 314 16.38 25.49 7.97
N GLU A 315 15.93 26.74 7.81
CA GLU A 315 16.33 27.59 6.69
C GLU A 315 17.84 27.86 6.69
N ASN A 316 18.44 28.08 7.86
CA ASN A 316 19.88 28.31 8.02
C ASN A 316 20.72 27.05 7.73
N GLN A 317 20.21 25.86 8.05
CA GLN A 317 20.90 24.61 7.76
C GLN A 317 20.95 24.31 6.25
N ALA A 318 20.05 24.90 5.45
CA ALA A 318 19.98 24.78 3.98
C ALA A 318 19.88 23.34 3.42
N ILE A 319 19.57 22.37 4.28
CA ILE A 319 19.32 20.96 3.91
C ILE A 319 17.85 20.57 4.04
N PHE A 320 17.06 21.37 4.74
CA PHE A 320 15.63 21.18 4.93
C PHE A 320 14.84 22.11 4.00
N GLU A 321 13.90 21.53 3.26
CA GLU A 321 12.94 22.26 2.45
C GLU A 321 11.57 22.19 3.11
N GLN A 322 10.87 23.33 3.22
CA GLN A 322 9.46 23.33 3.62
C GLN A 322 8.60 22.85 2.46
N VAL A 323 7.95 21.71 2.64
CA VAL A 323 7.18 21.00 1.61
C VAL A 323 5.66 21.05 1.84
N GLN A 324 5.23 21.56 2.99
CA GLN A 324 3.85 21.90 3.30
C GLN A 324 3.77 23.13 4.20
#